data_AF-A0A355DB90-F1
#
_entry.id   AF-A0A355DB90-F1
#
_cell.length_a   1.000
_cell.length_b   1.000
_cell.length_c   1.000
_cell.angle_alpha   90.00
_cell.angle_beta   90.00
_cell.angle_gamma   90.00
#
_symmetry.space_group_name_H-M   'P 1'
#
loop_
_entity.id
_entity.type
_entity.pdbx_description
1 polymer ?
#
loop_
_entity_poly.entity_id
_entity_poly.type
_entity_poly.pdbx_seq_one_letter_code
_entity_poly.pdbx_strand_id
1 'polypeptide(L)'
;CKHEVIFAGLKDNPNHISTLDVAKRLIDYGVHPPTVYFPLIVEDALMIEPTESESLESINEFVEVMKIIAIEAKENPEVLHEAPQNALVRRLDQVKAARTPILKWSK
;
A
#
# COMPACT_ATOMS: atom_id res chain seq x y z
N CYS A 1 17.95 -1.04 -19.87
CA CYS A 1 17.25 -1.81 -18.81
C CYS A 1 17.23 -1.02 -17.52
N LYS A 2 16.18 -0.22 -17.30
CA LYS A 2 15.65 0.22 -15.99
C LYS A 2 14.16 0.48 -16.25
N HIS A 3 13.25 -0.21 -15.55
CA HIS A 3 11.79 -0.13 -15.77
C HIS A 3 10.99 -0.05 -14.46
N GLU A 4 11.67 -0.20 -13.32
CA GLU A 4 11.10 -0.20 -11.98
C GLU A 4 11.96 0.65 -11.02
N VAL A 5 11.38 1.06 -9.89
CA VAL A 5 12.05 1.76 -8.80
C VAL A 5 11.58 1.24 -7.45
N ILE A 6 12.48 1.18 -6.48
CA ILE A 6 12.17 0.80 -5.11
C ILE A 6 12.30 2.03 -4.22
N PHE A 7 11.23 2.31 -3.47
CA PHE A 7 11.27 3.25 -2.34
C PHE A 7 11.46 2.45 -1.06
N ALA A 8 12.37 2.91 -0.20
CA ALA A 8 12.41 2.48 1.20
C ALA A 8 11.28 3.19 1.97
N GLY A 9 11.00 2.70 3.19
CA GLY A 9 9.97 3.27 4.07
C GLY A 9 10.00 4.80 4.22
N LEU A 10 8.92 5.34 4.78
CA LEU A 10 8.71 6.79 4.86
C LEU A 10 9.91 7.49 5.53
N LYS A 11 10.46 8.50 4.86
CA LYS A 11 11.53 9.33 5.43
C LYS A 11 10.97 10.12 6.63
N ASP A 12 11.66 10.03 7.77
CA ASP A 12 11.28 10.66 9.03
C ASP A 12 9.85 10.24 9.45
N ASN A 13 9.72 8.99 9.93
CA ASN A 13 8.45 8.32 10.23
C ASN A 13 8.12 8.26 11.74
N PRO A 14 7.83 9.39 12.42
CA PRO A 14 7.52 9.40 13.86
C PRO A 14 6.21 8.69 14.18
N ASN A 15 5.33 8.52 13.19
CA ASN A 15 4.01 7.90 13.34
C ASN A 15 4.02 6.40 13.05
N HIS A 16 5.19 5.80 12.79
CA HIS A 16 5.34 4.36 12.52
C HIS A 16 4.42 3.84 11.39
N ILE A 17 4.22 4.64 10.34
CA ILE A 17 3.49 4.23 9.14
C ILE A 17 4.28 3.13 8.43
N SER A 18 3.68 1.94 8.32
CA SER A 18 4.28 0.82 7.60
C SER A 18 4.01 0.92 6.10
N THR A 19 4.80 0.22 5.28
CA THR A 19 4.51 0.11 3.84
C THR A 19 3.17 -0.58 3.55
N LEU A 20 2.71 -1.47 4.45
CA LEU A 20 1.37 -2.03 4.37
C LEU A 20 0.29 -0.95 4.52
N ASP A 21 0.49 0.05 5.39
CA ASP A 21 -0.48 1.13 5.57
C ASP A 21 -0.59 2.00 4.32
N VAL A 22 0.54 2.34 3.69
CA VAL A 22 0.58 3.03 2.38
C VAL A 22 -0.14 2.21 1.31
N ALA A 23 0.15 0.91 1.24
CA ALA A 23 -0.52 0.01 0.30
C ALA A 23 -2.04 -0.06 0.54
N LYS A 24 -2.48 -0.13 1.80
CA LYS A 24 -3.92 -0.11 2.08
C LYS A 24 -4.57 1.23 1.75
N ARG A 25 -3.84 2.33 1.93
CA ARG A 25 -4.34 3.66 1.59
C ARG A 25 -4.49 3.86 0.07
N LEU A 26 -3.60 3.30 -0.74
CA LEU A 26 -3.73 3.30 -2.22
C LEU A 26 -5.07 2.69 -2.70
N ILE A 27 -5.55 1.66 -2.01
CA ILE A 27 -6.84 1.01 -2.34
C ILE A 27 -8.01 2.01 -2.20
N ASP A 28 -7.97 2.93 -1.23
CA ASP A 28 -9.02 3.94 -1.05
C ASP A 28 -9.10 4.95 -2.21
N TYR A 29 -8.01 5.09 -2.96
CA TYR A 29 -7.90 5.90 -4.17
C TYR A 29 -8.17 5.09 -5.45
N GLY A 30 -8.61 3.82 -5.33
CA GLY A 30 -8.89 2.96 -6.48
C GLY A 30 -7.63 2.40 -7.16
N VAL A 31 -6.46 2.53 -6.52
CA VAL A 31 -5.19 2.08 -7.06
C VAL A 31 -4.82 0.72 -6.47
N HIS A 32 -4.53 -0.26 -7.32
CA HIS A 32 -3.93 -1.51 -6.85
C HIS A 32 -2.51 -1.24 -6.35
N PRO A 33 -2.15 -1.64 -5.12
CA PRO A 33 -0.82 -1.37 -4.59
C PRO A 33 0.27 -2.07 -5.42
N PRO A 34 1.46 -1.47 -5.54
CA PRO A 34 2.59 -2.13 -6.17
C PRO A 34 3.13 -3.25 -5.26
N THR A 35 4.24 -3.87 -5.66
CA THR A 35 4.89 -4.91 -4.84
C THR A 35 5.37 -4.29 -3.52
N VAL A 36 5.05 -4.94 -2.40
CA VAL A 36 5.46 -4.53 -1.05
C VAL A 36 6.37 -5.59 -0.42
N TYR A 37 7.28 -5.16 0.46
CA TYR A 37 8.20 -6.01 1.22
C TYR A 37 9.13 -6.88 0.36
N PHE A 38 9.36 -6.49 -0.90
CA PHE A 38 10.36 -7.09 -1.78
C PHE A 38 11.07 -5.99 -2.58
N PRO A 39 12.40 -6.08 -2.79
CA PRO A 39 13.30 -7.13 -2.32
C PRO A 39 13.56 -7.06 -0.80
N LEU A 40 13.85 -8.20 -0.19
CA LEU A 40 14.02 -8.34 1.28
C LEU A 40 15.20 -7.54 1.86
N ILE A 41 16.11 -7.04 1.02
CA ILE A 41 17.26 -6.23 1.42
C ILE A 41 16.92 -4.74 1.63
N VAL A 42 15.68 -4.34 1.31
CA VAL A 42 15.18 -2.98 1.53
C VAL A 42 14.07 -3.04 2.57
N GLU A 43 14.29 -2.36 3.70
CA GLU A 43 13.29 -2.25 4.76
C GLU A 43 12.09 -1.43 4.28
N ASP A 44 10.88 -1.92 4.59
CA ASP A 44 9.62 -1.30 4.16
C ASP A 44 9.58 -1.05 2.64
N ALA A 45 10.12 -1.99 1.84
CA ALA A 45 10.22 -1.85 0.39
C ALA A 45 8.84 -1.65 -0.29
N LEU A 46 8.75 -0.62 -1.12
CA LEU A 46 7.66 -0.37 -2.07
C LEU A 46 8.25 -0.32 -3.48
N MET A 47 8.03 -1.37 -4.28
CA MET A 47 8.65 -1.56 -5.59
C MET A 47 7.62 -1.33 -6.71
N ILE A 48 7.79 -0.22 -7.44
CA ILE A 48 6.85 0.28 -8.46
C ILE A 48 7.40 0.04 -9.86
N GLU A 49 6.56 -0.57 -10.71
CA GLU A 49 6.79 -0.79 -12.13
C GLU A 49 5.51 -0.40 -12.91
N PRO A 50 5.50 0.73 -13.66
CA PRO A 50 4.31 1.14 -14.41
C PRO A 50 4.14 0.39 -15.74
N THR A 51 5.20 -0.23 -16.29
CA THR A 51 5.27 -0.76 -17.67
C THR A 51 5.13 0.31 -18.76
N GLU A 52 5.40 -0.05 -20.01
CA GLU A 52 5.30 0.84 -21.16
C GLU A 52 3.86 1.10 -21.65
N SER A 53 2.89 0.30 -21.18
CA SER A 53 1.49 0.39 -21.63
C SER A 53 0.71 1.49 -20.90
N GLU A 54 1.19 1.95 -19.76
CA GLU A 54 0.54 3.00 -18.99
C GLU A 54 0.73 4.38 -19.60
N SER A 55 -0.33 5.17 -19.56
CA SER A 55 -0.30 6.54 -20.08
C SER A 55 0.46 7.47 -19.13
N LEU A 56 1.00 8.58 -19.67
CA LEU A 56 1.60 9.62 -18.83
C LEU A 56 0.58 10.21 -17.83
N GLU A 57 -0.70 10.26 -18.21
CA GLU A 57 -1.78 10.70 -17.33
C GLU A 57 -1.95 9.75 -16.14
N SER A 58 -2.06 8.44 -16.37
CA SER A 58 -2.12 7.42 -15.31
C SER A 58 -0.94 7.52 -14.33
N ILE A 59 0.27 7.71 -14.87
CA ILE A 59 1.49 7.84 -14.06
C ILE A 59 1.44 9.11 -13.20
N ASN A 60 0.98 10.24 -13.76
CA ASN A 60 0.85 11.48 -13.02
C ASN A 60 -0.22 11.37 -11.93
N GLU A 61 -1.36 10.74 -12.21
CA GLU A 61 -2.41 10.48 -11.20
C GLU A 61 -1.87 9.62 -10.04
N PHE A 62 -1.14 8.54 -10.35
CA PHE A 62 -0.49 7.72 -9.34
C PHE A 62 0.49 8.52 -8.49
N VAL A 63 1.30 9.38 -9.11
CA VAL A 63 2.26 10.25 -8.40
C VAL A 63 1.55 11.24 -7.48
N GLU A 64 0.44 11.86 -7.93
CA GLU A 64 -0.33 12.78 -7.08
C GLU A 64 -0.97 12.05 -5.89
N VAL A 65 -1.53 10.86 -6.10
CA VAL A 65 -2.03 10.02 -4.99
C VAL A 65 -0.91 9.69 -4.01
N MET A 66 0.28 9.29 -4.48
CA MET A 66 1.42 8.98 -3.61
C MET A 66 1.88 10.19 -2.79
N LYS A 67 1.86 11.40 -3.37
CA LYS A 67 2.17 12.64 -2.64
C LYS A 67 1.14 12.93 -1.56
N ILE A 68 -0.15 12.78 -1.87
CA ILE A 68 -1.23 12.97 -0.89
C ILE A 68 -1.05 11.99 0.28
N ILE A 69 -0.82 10.70 0.00
CA ILE A 69 -0.61 9.68 1.04
C ILE A 69 0.63 10.02 1.90
N ALA A 70 1.71 10.54 1.30
CA ALA A 70 2.90 10.95 2.04
C ALA A 70 2.66 12.15 2.98
N ILE A 71 1.73 13.05 2.62
CA ILE A 71 1.28 14.16 3.48
C ILE A 71 0.37 13.61 4.59
N GLU A 72 -0.63 12.80 4.23
CA GLU A 72 -1.54 12.14 5.19
C GLU A 72 -0.77 11.32 6.24
N ALA A 73 0.27 10.59 5.83
CA ALA A 73 1.14 9.83 6.73
C ALA A 73 1.76 10.68 7.86
N LYS A 74 2.03 11.96 7.58
CA LYS A 74 2.64 12.90 8.53
C LYS A 74 1.60 13.65 9.34
N GLU A 75 0.57 14.15 8.69
CA GLU A 75 -0.40 15.08 9.28
C GLU A 75 -1.61 14.37 9.90
N ASN A 76 -2.00 13.21 9.36
CA ASN A 76 -3.17 12.46 9.78
C ASN A 76 -2.92 10.93 9.66
N PRO A 77 -2.00 10.36 10.46
CA PRO A 77 -1.57 8.97 10.31
C PRO A 77 -2.70 7.94 10.47
N GLU A 78 -3.74 8.28 11.24
CA GLU A 78 -4.86 7.37 11.51
C GLU A 78 -5.60 6.96 10.23
N VAL A 79 -5.71 7.85 9.24
CA VAL A 79 -6.37 7.49 7.96
C VAL A 79 -5.62 6.41 7.20
N LEU A 80 -4.30 6.26 7.42
CA LEU A 80 -3.51 5.18 6.83
C LEU A 80 -3.64 3.88 7.64
N HIS A 81 -3.61 3.96 8.97
CA HIS A 81 -3.78 2.78 9.84
C HIS A 81 -5.18 2.15 9.68
N GLU A 82 -6.19 2.99 9.51
CA GLU A 82 -7.57 2.55 9.32
C GLU A 82 -7.87 2.11 7.87
N ALA A 83 -7.03 2.44 6.89
CA ALA A 83 -7.25 2.08 5.50
C ALA A 83 -7.26 0.55 5.27
N PRO A 84 -8.03 0.01 4.31
CA PRO A 84 -8.94 0.75 3.43
C PRO A 84 -10.31 0.98 4.09
N GLN A 85 -10.90 2.13 3.82
CA GLN A 85 -12.23 2.55 4.27
C GLN A 85 -13.28 2.52 3.16
N ASN A 86 -12.86 2.68 1.90
CA ASN A 86 -13.77 2.76 0.74
C ASN A 86 -13.98 1.40 0.05
N ALA A 87 -13.16 0.40 0.39
CA ALA A 87 -13.29 -0.95 -0.14
C ALA A 87 -14.50 -1.69 0.43
N LEU A 88 -15.03 -2.67 -0.33
CA LEU A 88 -16.14 -3.53 0.10
C LEU A 88 -15.88 -4.26 1.43
N VAL A 89 -14.60 -4.56 1.71
CA VAL A 89 -14.13 -5.15 2.96
C VAL A 89 -12.93 -4.38 3.48
N ARG A 90 -12.83 -4.28 4.81
CA ARG A 90 -11.71 -3.65 5.51
C ARG A 90 -10.54 -4.63 5.72
N ARG A 91 -9.55 -4.24 6.52
CA ARG A 91 -8.46 -5.14 6.94
C ARG A 91 -9.02 -6.43 7.53
N LEU A 92 -8.59 -7.55 6.97
CA LEU A 92 -8.94 -8.87 7.47
C LEU A 92 -8.09 -9.21 8.69
N ASP A 93 -8.69 -9.93 9.63
CA ASP A 93 -7.95 -10.49 10.78
C ASP A 93 -7.13 -11.70 10.32
N GLN A 94 -5.91 -11.41 9.87
CA GLN A 94 -4.97 -12.43 9.39
C GLN A 94 -4.53 -13.37 10.51
N VAL A 95 -4.45 -12.87 11.75
CA VAL A 95 -4.06 -13.69 12.91
C VAL A 95 -5.12 -14.75 13.18
N LYS A 96 -6.38 -14.36 13.22
CA LYS A 96 -7.49 -15.30 13.38
C LYS A 96 -7.60 -16.25 12.19
N ALA A 97 -7.45 -15.76 10.96
CA ALA A 97 -7.47 -16.62 9.77
C ALA A 97 -6.37 -17.69 9.82
N ALA A 98 -5.16 -17.34 10.28
CA ALA A 98 -4.04 -18.27 10.43
C ALA A 98 -4.21 -19.24 11.62
N ARG A 99 -4.77 -18.77 12.75
CA ARG A 99 -4.91 -19.58 13.98
C ARG A 99 -6.18 -20.43 14.02
N THR A 100 -7.24 -20.02 13.33
CA THR A 100 -8.54 -20.71 13.31
C THR A 100 -9.10 -20.70 11.88
N PRO A 101 -8.46 -21.44 10.96
CA PRO A 101 -8.82 -21.39 9.55
C PRO A 101 -10.14 -22.09 9.27
N ILE A 102 -11.05 -21.39 8.58
CA ILE A 102 -12.27 -21.97 8.00
C ILE A 102 -11.97 -22.24 6.52
N LEU A 103 -11.59 -23.48 6.22
CA LEU A 103 -11.10 -23.87 4.89
C LEU A 103 -12.19 -24.36 3.93
N LYS A 104 -13.42 -24.57 4.43
CA LYS A 104 -14.56 -24.99 3.64
C LYS A 104 -15.80 -24.22 4.07
N TRP A 105 -16.66 -23.94 3.11
CA TRP A 105 -18.01 -23.47 3.40
C TRP A 105 -18.84 -24.60 3.99
N SER A 106 -19.64 -24.31 5.02
CA SER A 106 -20.65 -25.21 5.55
C SER A 106 -22.00 -24.52 5.44
N LYS A 107 -23.00 -25.26 4.95
CA LYS A 107 -24.39 -24.83 4.89
C LYS A 107 -25.02 -24.85 6.28
#